data_AF-A0A7W4DSM2-F1
#
_entry.id   AF-A0A7W4DSM2-F1
#
_cell.length_a   1.000
_cell.length_b   1.000
_cell.length_c   1.000
_cell.angle_alpha   90.00
_cell.angle_beta   90.00
_cell.angle_gamma   90.00
#
_symmetry.space_group_name_H-M   'P 1'
#
loop_
_entity.id
_entity.type
_entity.pdbx_description
1 polymer ?
#
loop_
_entity_poly.entity_id
_entity_poly.type
_entity_poly.pdbx_seq_one_letter_code
_entity_poly.pdbx_strand_id
1 'polypeptide(L)'
;MLDKDQFISKLKEKLKAINIAVNNAENNALVDFLAYEMADRLSLYLNLDTTNKLQYDERLVSISVRVVSSLLQEAKDKVAGSSTETKIQSISDNGQTITFSNIAKNYIVTASDNELFGGVANILKPYRRCNVVS
;
A
#
# COMPACT_ATOMS: atom_id res chain seq x y z
N MET A 1 19.56 7.93 2.15
CA MET A 1 18.12 8.28 2.17
C MET A 1 17.63 8.33 0.73
N LEU A 2 16.37 8.02 0.50
CA LEU A 2 15.74 7.96 -0.82
C LEU A 2 14.82 9.16 -0.98
N ASP A 3 14.78 9.75 -2.17
CA ASP A 3 13.65 10.63 -2.49
C ASP A 3 12.36 9.83 -2.74
N LYS A 4 11.23 10.54 -2.91
CA LYS A 4 9.92 9.90 -3.11
C LYS A 4 9.91 8.94 -4.31
N ASP A 5 10.51 9.33 -5.43
CA ASP A 5 10.50 8.52 -6.66
C ASP A 5 11.41 7.29 -6.50
N GLN A 6 12.58 7.45 -5.88
CA GLN A 6 13.49 6.36 -5.55
C GLN A 6 12.84 5.37 -4.57
N PHE A 7 12.13 5.87 -3.57
CA PHE A 7 11.40 5.06 -2.60
C PHE A 7 10.30 4.24 -3.29
N ILE A 8 9.46 4.88 -4.10
CA ILE A 8 8.37 4.23 -4.86
C ILE A 8 8.95 3.17 -5.80
N SER A 9 10.03 3.50 -6.53
CA SER A 9 10.66 2.56 -7.46
C SER A 9 11.16 1.29 -6.75
N LYS A 10 11.91 1.44 -5.64
CA LYS A 10 12.40 0.32 -4.84
C LYS A 10 11.27 -0.50 -4.20
N LEU A 11 10.18 0.16 -3.77
CA LEU A 11 9.00 -0.49 -3.22
C LEU A 11 8.31 -1.36 -4.28
N LYS A 12 8.06 -0.80 -5.48
CA LYS A 12 7.48 -1.51 -6.63
C LYS A 12 8.32 -2.73 -7.00
N GLU A 13 9.63 -2.59 -7.07
CA GLU A 13 10.56 -3.68 -7.38
C GLU A 13 10.43 -4.85 -6.39
N LYS A 14 10.46 -4.54 -5.08
CA LYS A 14 10.33 -5.57 -4.04
C LYS A 14 8.94 -6.23 -4.01
N LEU A 15 7.87 -5.47 -4.25
CA LEU A 15 6.50 -6.01 -4.31
C LEU A 15 6.33 -6.98 -5.49
N LYS A 16 6.93 -6.67 -6.64
CA LYS A 16 6.97 -7.60 -7.79
C LYS A 16 7.74 -8.88 -7.46
N ALA A 17 8.88 -8.77 -6.78
CA ALA A 17 9.68 -9.93 -6.39
C ALA A 17 8.96 -10.87 -5.40
N ILE A 18 8.10 -10.34 -4.52
CA ILE A 18 7.35 -11.12 -3.52
C ILE A 18 6.07 -11.77 -4.12
N ASN A 19 5.90 -11.68 -5.44
CA ASN A 19 4.87 -12.39 -6.19
C ASN A 19 3.43 -11.96 -5.87
N ILE A 20 3.23 -10.66 -5.69
CA ILE A 20 1.89 -10.05 -5.70
C ILE A 20 1.34 -9.99 -7.13
N ALA A 21 2.20 -9.97 -8.16
CA ALA A 21 1.81 -9.77 -9.54
C ALA A 21 2.28 -10.93 -10.42
N VAL A 22 1.35 -11.82 -10.76
CA VAL A 22 1.36 -12.40 -12.12
C VAL A 22 1.33 -11.20 -13.07
N ASN A 23 2.29 -11.08 -13.98
CA ASN A 23 2.46 -9.99 -14.94
C ASN A 23 1.18 -9.73 -15.76
N ASN A 24 0.20 -9.03 -15.19
CA ASN A 24 -0.98 -8.54 -15.87
C ASN A 24 -1.09 -7.02 -15.62
N ALA A 25 -1.68 -6.30 -16.57
CA ALA A 25 -1.72 -4.83 -16.55
C ALA A 25 -2.46 -4.27 -15.32
N GLU A 26 -3.49 -4.97 -14.86
CA GLU A 26 -4.30 -4.56 -13.70
C GLU A 26 -3.54 -4.66 -12.37
N ASN A 27 -2.71 -5.69 -12.19
CA ASN A 27 -1.86 -5.85 -11.00
C ASN A 27 -0.77 -4.78 -10.96
N ASN A 28 -0.21 -4.42 -12.11
CA ASN A 28 0.78 -3.33 -12.18
C ASN A 28 0.16 -1.99 -11.77
N ALA A 29 -1.05 -1.69 -12.24
CA ALA A 29 -1.77 -0.48 -11.83
C ALA A 29 -2.11 -0.47 -10.33
N LEU A 30 -2.44 -1.63 -9.75
CA LEU A 30 -2.67 -1.78 -8.31
C LEU A 30 -1.39 -1.57 -7.50
N VAL A 31 -0.28 -2.17 -7.92
CA VAL A 31 1.04 -2.00 -7.29
C VAL A 31 1.49 -0.54 -7.35
N ASP A 32 1.24 0.14 -8.47
CA ASP A 32 1.55 1.56 -8.61
C ASP A 32 0.75 2.40 -7.63
N PHE A 33 -0.58 2.24 -7.62
CA PHE A 33 -1.47 2.91 -6.67
C PHE A 33 -1.01 2.71 -5.21
N LEU A 34 -0.74 1.47 -4.84
CA LEU A 34 -0.28 1.10 -3.49
C LEU A 34 1.04 1.75 -3.11
N ALA A 35 2.00 1.81 -4.04
CA ALA A 35 3.30 2.41 -3.76
C ALA A 35 3.19 3.93 -3.54
N TYR A 36 2.33 4.61 -4.31
CA TYR A 36 2.05 6.04 -4.12
C TYR A 36 1.37 6.32 -2.78
N GLU A 37 0.26 5.63 -2.50
CA GLU A 37 -0.48 5.76 -1.23
C GLU A 37 0.44 5.53 -0.03
N MET A 38 1.26 4.48 -0.09
CA MET A 38 2.19 4.13 0.98
C MET A 38 3.25 5.21 1.22
N ALA A 39 3.80 5.79 0.15
CA ALA A 39 4.76 6.88 0.26
C ALA A 39 4.13 8.11 0.92
N ASP A 40 2.94 8.52 0.47
CA ASP A 40 2.26 9.70 0.97
C ASP A 40 1.84 9.53 2.44
N ARG A 41 1.22 8.41 2.80
CA ARG A 41 0.82 8.14 4.19
C ARG A 41 2.02 8.04 5.13
N LEU A 42 3.14 7.45 4.70
CA LEU A 42 4.35 7.42 5.52
C LEU A 42 4.95 8.81 5.71
N SER A 43 4.92 9.66 4.67
CA SER A 43 5.40 11.03 4.78
C SER A 43 4.62 11.82 5.83
N LEU A 44 3.28 11.66 5.84
CA LEU A 44 2.40 12.27 6.83
C LEU A 44 2.63 11.67 8.22
N TYR A 45 2.66 10.34 8.33
CA TYR A 45 2.82 9.65 9.60
C TYR A 45 4.13 10.02 10.31
N LEU A 46 5.23 10.09 9.56
CA LEU A 46 6.56 10.40 10.09
C LEU A 46 6.81 11.90 10.21
N ASN A 47 5.86 12.72 9.76
CA ASN A 47 5.98 14.17 9.70
C ASN A 47 7.27 14.57 8.94
N LEU A 48 7.42 14.01 7.74
CA LEU A 48 8.54 14.35 6.86
C LEU A 48 8.36 15.78 6.35
N ASP A 49 9.47 16.53 6.34
CA ASP A 49 9.47 17.93 5.92
C ASP A 49 9.11 18.03 4.43
N THR A 50 8.01 18.70 4.15
CA THR A 50 7.52 18.98 2.79
C THR A 50 8.14 20.23 2.17
N THR A 51 8.83 21.05 2.97
CA THR A 51 9.55 22.25 2.54
C THR A 51 10.81 21.87 1.77
N ASN A 52 11.46 20.78 2.19
CA ASN A 52 12.57 20.16 1.50
C ASN A 52 12.12 18.94 0.70
N LYS A 53 12.97 18.44 -0.20
CA LYS A 53 12.68 17.18 -0.91
C LYS A 53 12.45 16.06 0.12
N LEU A 54 11.29 15.40 0.06
CA LEU A 54 10.96 14.30 0.96
C LEU A 54 12.07 13.25 0.95
N GLN A 55 12.55 12.88 2.14
CA GLN A 55 13.62 11.89 2.32
C GLN A 55 13.13 10.72 3.17
N TYR A 56 13.14 9.53 2.57
CA TYR A 56 12.77 8.27 3.19
C TYR A 56 14.03 7.50 3.59
N ASP A 57 14.01 6.90 4.77
CA ASP A 57 15.03 5.93 5.16
C ASP A 57 14.86 4.64 4.34
N GLU A 58 15.96 4.02 3.89
CA GLU A 58 15.88 2.80 3.07
C GLU A 58 15.20 1.63 3.79
N ARG A 59 15.29 1.58 5.12
CA ARG A 59 14.62 0.56 5.95
C ARG A 59 13.10 0.64 5.83
N LEU A 60 12.56 1.83 5.55
CA LEU A 60 11.12 2.02 5.35
C LEU A 60 10.63 1.24 4.13
N VAL A 61 11.47 1.01 3.10
CA VAL A 61 11.05 0.23 1.93
C VAL A 61 10.64 -1.18 2.35
N SER A 62 11.47 -1.88 3.13
CA SER A 62 11.17 -3.24 3.58
C SER A 62 9.95 -3.28 4.51
N ILE A 63 9.79 -2.24 5.34
CA ILE A 63 8.63 -2.10 6.22
C ILE A 63 7.35 -1.92 5.40
N SER A 64 7.37 -1.02 4.42
CA SER A 64 6.27 -0.77 3.48
C SER A 64 5.89 -2.00 2.68
N VAL A 65 6.88 -2.75 2.20
CA VAL A 65 6.65 -4.01 1.49
C VAL A 65 5.84 -4.98 2.35
N ARG A 66 6.18 -5.11 3.65
CA ARG A 66 5.47 -5.99 4.57
C ARG A 66 4.03 -5.52 4.81
N VAL A 67 3.83 -4.21 4.97
CA VAL A 67 2.50 -3.60 5.11
C VAL A 67 1.67 -3.90 3.87
N VAL A 68 2.14 -3.47 2.70
CA VAL A 68 1.42 -3.62 1.42
C VAL A 68 1.12 -5.09 1.12
N SER A 69 2.05 -6.01 1.40
CA SER A 69 1.83 -7.45 1.20
C SER A 69 0.74 -8.00 2.12
N SER A 70 0.71 -7.56 3.38
CA SER A 70 -0.32 -7.97 4.34
C SER A 70 -1.69 -7.45 3.92
N LEU A 71 -1.76 -6.19 3.46
CA LEU A 71 -2.98 -5.58 2.94
C LEU A 71 -3.54 -6.29 1.72
N LEU A 72 -2.66 -6.65 0.80
CA LEU A 72 -3.05 -7.39 -0.39
C LEU A 72 -3.52 -8.81 -0.06
N GLN A 73 -2.89 -9.46 0.92
CA GLN A 73 -3.36 -10.74 1.41
C GLN A 73 -4.75 -10.61 2.06
N GLU A 74 -4.96 -9.61 2.90
CA GLU A 74 -6.26 -9.36 3.52
C GLU A 74 -7.33 -9.00 2.48
N ALA A 75 -7.00 -8.20 1.48
CA ALA A 75 -7.91 -7.91 0.37
C ALA A 75 -8.26 -9.17 -0.43
N LYS A 76 -7.28 -10.07 -0.67
CA LYS A 76 -7.53 -11.40 -1.26
C LYS A 76 -8.43 -12.24 -0.38
N ASP A 77 -8.19 -12.27 0.93
CA ASP A 77 -8.97 -13.06 1.88
C ASP A 77 -10.40 -12.52 2.03
N LYS A 78 -10.61 -11.21 1.97
CA LYS A 78 -11.96 -10.60 1.96
C LYS A 78 -12.71 -10.88 0.66
N VAL A 79 -12.02 -10.90 -0.48
CA VAL A 79 -12.60 -11.30 -1.77
C VAL A 79 -12.91 -12.80 -1.82
N ALA A 80 -12.05 -13.65 -1.24
CA ALA A 80 -12.27 -15.09 -1.15
C ALA A 80 -13.33 -15.44 -0.09
N GLY A 81 -13.37 -14.73 1.03
CA GLY A 81 -14.32 -14.93 2.12
C GLY A 81 -15.73 -14.42 1.83
N SER A 82 -15.89 -13.48 0.88
CA SER A 82 -17.20 -13.06 0.39
C SER A 82 -17.82 -14.06 -0.61
N SER A 83 -17.10 -15.12 -0.99
CA SER A 83 -17.57 -16.11 -1.94
C SER A 83 -17.07 -17.52 -1.58
N THR A 84 -17.95 -18.34 -1.01
CA THR A 84 -17.81 -19.81 -0.98
C THR A 84 -17.72 -20.45 -2.38
N GLU A 85 -17.58 -19.66 -3.45
CA GLU A 85 -17.28 -20.12 -4.80
C GLU A 85 -16.20 -19.23 -5.46
N THR A 86 -15.02 -19.83 -5.60
CA THR A 86 -14.11 -19.69 -6.76
C THR A 86 -13.66 -18.30 -7.18
N LYS A 87 -12.39 -17.96 -6.90
CA LYS A 87 -11.44 -17.36 -7.86
C LYS A 87 -12.04 -16.27 -8.78
N ILE A 88 -12.76 -15.30 -8.23
CA ILE A 88 -13.45 -14.31 -9.05
C ILE A 88 -12.49 -13.18 -9.42
N GLN A 89 -11.99 -13.20 -10.67
CA GLN A 89 -11.22 -12.09 -11.25
C GLN A 89 -12.13 -10.90 -11.61
N SER A 90 -13.44 -11.13 -11.82
CA SER A 90 -14.44 -10.09 -12.08
C SER A 90 -15.89 -10.59 -11.86
N ILE A 91 -16.74 -9.77 -11.23
CA ILE A 91 -18.22 -9.95 -11.19
C ILE A 91 -18.84 -8.87 -12.06
N SER A 92 -19.72 -9.23 -13.00
CA SER A 92 -20.53 -8.28 -13.77
C SER A 92 -21.94 -8.26 -13.18
N ASP A 93 -22.30 -7.20 -12.47
CA ASP A 93 -23.66 -6.99 -11.95
C ASP A 93 -24.19 -5.64 -12.46
N ASN A 94 -25.42 -5.62 -12.97
CA ASN A 94 -26.09 -4.44 -13.54
C ASN A 94 -25.29 -3.65 -14.59
N GLY A 95 -24.47 -4.33 -15.41
CA GLY A 95 -23.66 -3.69 -16.45
C GLY A 95 -22.35 -3.05 -15.95
N GLN A 96 -22.03 -3.22 -14.66
CA GLN A 96 -20.79 -2.73 -14.07
C GLN A 96 -19.92 -3.92 -13.62
N THR A 97 -18.72 -4.00 -14.17
CA THR A 97 -17.74 -5.04 -13.82
C THR A 97 -16.95 -4.63 -12.58
N ILE A 98 -17.12 -5.37 -11.49
CA ILE A 98 -16.33 -5.23 -10.25
C ILE A 98 -15.14 -6.19 -10.35
N THR A 99 -13.93 -5.64 -10.52
CA THR A 99 -12.67 -6.41 -10.56
C THR A 99 -12.02 -6.48 -9.18
N PHE A 100 -11.15 -7.47 -8.97
CA PHE A 100 -10.32 -7.57 -7.76
C PHE A 100 -9.56 -6.27 -7.46
N SER A 101 -9.02 -5.63 -8.51
CA SER A 101 -8.31 -4.35 -8.40
C SER A 101 -9.21 -3.24 -7.83
N ASN A 102 -10.48 -3.17 -8.26
CA ASN A 102 -11.43 -2.19 -7.73
C ASN A 102 -11.79 -2.45 -6.27
N ILE A 103 -11.97 -3.72 -5.87
CA ILE A 103 -12.25 -4.09 -4.49
C ILE A 103 -11.05 -3.75 -3.59
N ALA A 104 -9.84 -4.12 -4.02
CA ALA A 104 -8.62 -3.82 -3.28
C ALA A 104 -8.42 -2.30 -3.12
N LYS A 105 -8.58 -1.52 -4.20
CA LYS A 105 -8.50 -0.06 -4.16
C LYS A 105 -9.54 0.54 -3.21
N ASN A 106 -10.80 0.14 -3.32
CA ASN A 106 -11.86 0.64 -2.45
C ASN A 106 -11.59 0.32 -0.98
N TYR A 107 -11.12 -0.90 -0.68
CA TYR A 107 -10.73 -1.27 0.67
C TYR A 107 -9.60 -0.39 1.21
N ILE A 108 -8.54 -0.15 0.43
CA ILE A 108 -7.41 0.69 0.87
C ILE A 108 -7.83 2.15 1.09
N VAL A 109 -8.76 2.65 0.28
CA VAL A 109 -9.30 4.02 0.40
C VAL A 109 -10.19 4.16 1.64
N THR A 110 -10.96 3.12 2.00
CA THR A 110 -11.92 3.19 3.11
C THR A 110 -11.36 2.67 4.45
N ALA A 111 -10.33 1.83 4.42
CA ALA A 111 -9.71 1.27 5.61
C ALA A 111 -9.02 2.36 6.45
N SER A 112 -9.17 2.24 7.76
CA SER A 112 -8.55 3.18 8.70
C SER A 112 -7.03 3.00 8.72
N ASP A 113 -6.28 4.07 9.04
CA ASP A 113 -4.82 3.96 9.19
C ASP A 113 -4.42 2.96 10.28
N ASN A 114 -5.25 2.74 11.31
CA ASN A 114 -4.97 1.74 12.32
C ASN A 114 -5.14 0.30 11.80
N GLU A 115 -6.08 0.07 10.89
CA GLU A 115 -6.24 -1.21 10.19
C GLU A 115 -5.07 -1.43 9.25
N LEU A 116 -4.67 -0.40 8.51
CA LEU A 116 -3.62 -0.51 7.50
C LEU A 116 -2.21 -0.59 8.10
N PHE A 117 -1.98 0.17 9.16
CA PHE A 117 -0.66 0.34 9.76
C PHE A 117 -0.56 -0.20 11.18
N GLY A 118 -1.62 -0.73 11.82
CA GLY A 118 -1.61 -1.07 13.25
C GLY A 118 -0.44 -1.95 13.69
N GLY A 119 -0.09 -2.97 12.87
CA GLY A 119 1.05 -3.86 13.13
C GLY A 119 2.42 -3.21 12.99
N VAL A 120 2.51 -2.04 12.34
CA VAL A 120 3.76 -1.36 11.97
C VAL A 120 3.87 0.02 12.59
N ALA A 121 2.75 0.61 13.00
CA ALA A 121 2.67 1.90 13.68
C ALA A 121 3.53 1.90 14.94
N ASN A 122 3.53 0.81 15.73
CA ASN A 122 4.39 0.72 16.91
C ASN A 122 5.89 0.76 16.57
N ILE A 123 6.29 0.22 15.41
CA ILE A 123 7.68 0.26 14.94
C ILE A 123 8.04 1.67 14.45
N LEU A 124 7.09 2.38 13.84
CA LEU A 124 7.32 3.69 13.24
C LEU A 124 7.19 4.85 14.24
N LYS A 125 6.47 4.67 15.35
CA LYS A 125 6.28 5.68 16.41
C LYS A 125 7.58 6.38 16.83
N PRO A 126 8.70 5.68 17.12
CA PRO A 126 9.94 6.32 17.54
C PRO A 126 10.63 7.16 16.45
N TYR A 127 10.27 6.93 15.17
CA TYR A 127 10.87 7.63 14.03
C TYR A 127 10.07 8.87 13.60
N ARG A 128 8.95 9.17 14.26
CA ARG A 128 8.17 10.38 14.01
C ARG A 128 8.98 11.61 14.39
N ARG A 129 9.09 12.56 13.46
CA ARG A 129 9.75 13.84 13.73
C ARG A 129 8.81 14.76 14.50
N CYS A 130 9.30 15.38 15.56
CA CYS A 130 8.55 16.43 16.25
C CYS A 130 8.45 17.65 15.33
N ASN A 131 7.23 18.14 15.07
CA ASN A 131 7.05 19.48 14.54
C ASN A 131 7.29 20.46 15.69
N VAL A 132 8.49 21.01 15.77
CA VAL A 132 8.74 22.17 16.62
C VAL A 132 8.24 23.37 15.81
N VAL A 133 7.06 23.87 16.17
CA VAL A 133 6.56 25.14 15.65
C VAL A 133 7.41 26.22 16.32
N SER A 134 8.41 26.72 15.60
CA SER A 134 9.25 27.86 16.02
C SER A 134 8.56 29.18 15.67
#